data_AF-A0A2E9VIL8-F1
#
_entry.id   AF-A0A2E9VIL8-F1
#
_cell.length_a   1.000
_cell.length_b   1.000
_cell.length_c   1.000
_cell.angle_alpha   90.00
_cell.angle_beta   90.00
_cell.angle_gamma   90.00
#
_symmetry.space_group_name_H-M   'P 1'
#
loop_
_entity.id
_entity.type
_entity.pdbx_description
1 polymer ?
#
loop_
_entity_poly.entity_id
_entity_poly.type
_entity_poly.pdbx_seq_one_letter_code
_entity_poly.pdbx_strand_id
1 'polypeptide(L)'
;MEIGVVGRDMFTTGFRLVGVHKWFKVDEQASSEQVVAQALADREIGVLVIHDTEWQELEPKTQAQLSNSVHPTVIAIGAKVDDTLRDRIRTAVGVDLWK
;
A
#
# COMPACT_ATOMS: atom_id res chain seq x y z
N MET A 1 4.50 -2.55 19.91
CA MET A 1 3.86 -2.99 18.65
C MET A 1 3.24 -1.77 18.02
N GLU A 2 3.85 -1.30 16.94
CA GLU A 2 3.44 -0.11 16.20
C GLU A 2 2.97 -0.48 14.80
N ILE A 3 2.34 0.49 14.13
CA ILE A 3 1.93 0.39 12.73
C ILE A 3 3.01 1.06 11.88
N GLY A 4 3.57 0.31 10.94
CA GLY A 4 4.44 0.80 9.88
C GLY A 4 3.63 1.10 8.63
N VAL A 5 3.92 2.18 7.93
CA VAL A 5 3.24 2.53 6.66
C VAL A 5 4.29 2.73 5.56
N VAL A 6 4.12 2.07 4.43
CA VAL A 6 4.97 2.17 3.23
C VAL A 6 4.14 2.70 2.08
N GLY A 7 4.62 3.77 1.44
CA GLY A 7 4.02 4.28 0.21
C GLY A 7 4.58 5.64 -0.18
N ARG A 8 4.01 6.20 -1.25
CA ARG A 8 4.33 7.56 -1.72
C ARG A 8 3.87 8.65 -0.73
N ASP A 9 4.37 9.86 -0.94
CA ASP A 9 4.19 11.01 -0.03
C ASP A 9 2.72 11.29 0.31
N MET A 10 1.84 11.26 -0.69
CA MET A 10 0.40 11.49 -0.50
C MET A 10 -0.26 10.42 0.37
N PHE A 11 0.21 9.17 0.29
CA PHE A 11 -0.33 8.06 1.08
C PHE A 11 0.13 8.16 2.54
N THR A 12 1.43 8.36 2.77
CA THR A 12 2.02 8.41 4.12
C THR A 12 1.60 9.65 4.90
N THR A 13 1.28 10.77 4.22
CA THR A 13 0.83 12.02 4.86
C THR A 13 -0.42 11.82 5.71
N GLY A 14 -1.42 11.07 5.23
CA GLY A 14 -2.65 10.83 5.99
C GLY A 14 -2.39 10.11 7.31
N PHE A 15 -1.56 9.07 7.29
CA PHE A 15 -1.19 8.31 8.48
C PHE A 15 -0.35 9.14 9.45
N ARG A 16 0.54 10.00 8.93
CA ARG A 16 1.33 10.91 9.76
C ARG A 16 0.45 11.90 10.52
N LEU A 17 -0.63 12.40 9.90
CA LEU A 17 -1.58 13.31 10.55
C LEU A 17 -2.40 12.63 11.66
N VAL A 18 -2.64 11.32 11.54
CA VAL A 18 -3.38 10.53 12.54
C VAL A 18 -2.48 10.02 13.67
N GLY A 19 -1.18 10.35 13.65
CA GLY A 19 -0.23 10.00 14.71
C GLY A 19 0.49 8.68 14.49
N VAL A 20 0.57 8.18 13.26
CA VAL A 20 1.46 7.05 12.94
C VAL A 20 2.91 7.55 12.87
N HIS A 21 3.76 7.01 13.73
CA HIS A 21 5.14 7.44 13.89
C HIS A 21 6.14 6.74 12.96
N LYS A 22 5.84 5.50 12.54
CA LYS A 22 6.69 4.69 11.67
C LYS A 22 6.14 4.74 10.24
N TRP A 23 6.74 5.56 9.41
CA TRP A 23 6.38 5.66 7.99
C TRP A 23 7.63 5.65 7.15
N PHE A 24 7.53 5.01 5.99
CA PHE A 24 8.61 4.87 5.04
C PHE A 24 8.13 5.31 3.66
N LYS A 25 8.87 6.26 3.08
CA LYS A 25 8.53 6.87 1.80
C LYS A 25 9.20 6.10 0.67
N VAL A 26 8.43 5.75 -0.36
CA VAL A 26 8.94 5.24 -1.63
C VAL A 26 9.08 6.41 -2.61
N ASP A 27 10.27 6.57 -3.19
CA ASP A 27 10.61 7.60 -4.17
C ASP A 27 11.57 7.05 -5.24
N GLU A 28 12.06 7.90 -6.15
CA GLU A 28 12.98 7.48 -7.21
C GLU A 28 14.35 7.05 -6.69
N GLN A 29 14.74 7.44 -5.47
CA GLN A 29 16.03 7.10 -4.88
C GLN A 29 15.97 5.82 -4.04
N ALA A 30 14.81 5.48 -3.47
CA ALA A 30 14.59 4.31 -2.64
C ALA A 30 13.51 3.40 -3.23
N SER A 31 13.91 2.22 -3.73
CA SER A 31 12.97 1.26 -4.30
C SER A 31 12.03 0.70 -3.24
N SER A 32 10.81 0.34 -3.66
CA SER A 32 9.80 -0.29 -2.81
C SER A 32 10.37 -1.47 -2.02
N GLU A 33 11.22 -2.30 -2.63
CA GLU A 33 11.89 -3.42 -1.96
C GLU A 33 12.83 -2.99 -0.83
N GLN A 34 13.66 -1.98 -1.06
CA GLN A 34 14.58 -1.48 -0.04
C GLN A 34 13.82 -0.89 1.15
N VAL A 35 12.75 -0.16 0.86
CA VAL A 35 11.89 0.46 1.87
C VAL A 35 11.17 -0.61 2.70
N VAL A 36 10.61 -1.62 2.04
CA VAL A 36 9.97 -2.75 2.73
C VAL A 36 10.99 -3.54 3.55
N ALA A 37 12.19 -3.79 3.04
CA ALA A 37 13.25 -4.46 3.79
C ALA A 37 13.66 -3.69 5.06
N GLN A 38 13.73 -2.36 5.00
CA GLN A 38 13.95 -1.52 6.18
C GLN A 38 12.81 -1.64 7.19
N ALA A 39 11.56 -1.63 6.72
CA ALA A 39 10.40 -1.79 7.59
C ALA A 39 10.35 -3.18 8.26
N LEU A 40 10.77 -4.23 7.55
CA LEU A 40 10.87 -5.59 8.11
C LEU A 40 12.00 -5.76 9.12
N ALA A 41 13.06 -4.94 9.02
CA ALA A 41 14.16 -4.96 9.98
C ALA A 41 13.74 -4.38 11.35
N ASP A 42 12.72 -3.53 11.39
CA ASP A 42 12.18 -2.96 12.61
C ASP A 42 11.23 -3.94 13.31
N ARG A 43 11.70 -4.52 14.42
CA ARG A 43 10.93 -5.48 15.23
C ARG A 43 9.81 -4.84 16.05
N GLU A 44 9.76 -3.51 16.14
CA GLU A 44 8.67 -2.81 16.84
C GLU A 44 7.39 -2.77 16.01
N ILE A 45 7.52 -2.90 14.68
CA ILE A 45 6.40 -2.92 13.73
C ILE A 45 5.69 -4.27 13.83
N GLY A 46 4.43 -4.23 14.25
CA GLY A 46 3.56 -5.41 14.29
C GLY A 46 2.68 -5.54 13.04
N VAL A 47 2.30 -4.40 12.47
CA VAL A 47 1.45 -4.31 11.28
C VAL A 47 2.13 -3.39 10.27
N LEU A 48 2.33 -3.89 9.05
CA LEU A 48 2.91 -3.13 7.95
C LEU A 48 1.82 -2.87 6.90
N VAL A 49 1.44 -1.61 6.74
CA VAL A 49 0.51 -1.17 5.71
C VAL A 49 1.31 -0.76 4.49
N ILE A 50 1.04 -1.37 3.35
CA ILE A 50 1.70 -1.06 2.06
C ILE A 50 0.61 -0.62 1.08
N HIS A 51 0.90 0.37 0.25
CA HIS A 51 -0.02 0.74 -0.83
C HIS A 51 0.06 -0.27 -2.00
N ASP A 52 -1.06 -0.59 -2.64
CA ASP A 52 -1.16 -1.69 -3.62
C ASP A 52 -0.23 -1.51 -4.83
N THR A 53 0.01 -0.27 -5.26
CA THR A 53 0.96 -0.02 -6.37
C THR A 53 2.39 -0.42 -6.01
N GLU A 54 2.80 -0.15 -4.78
CA GLU A 54 4.13 -0.46 -4.25
C GLU A 54 4.23 -1.96 -3.95
N TRP A 55 3.12 -2.61 -3.57
CA TRP A 55 3.05 -4.06 -3.43
C TRP A 55 3.24 -4.78 -4.77
N GLN A 56 2.60 -4.29 -5.84
CA GLN A 56 2.72 -4.85 -7.19
C GLN A 56 4.12 -4.67 -7.80
N GLU A 57 4.88 -3.67 -7.35
CA GLU A 57 6.28 -3.47 -7.77
C GLU A 57 7.25 -4.46 -7.11
N LEU A 58 6.87 -5.12 -6.01
CA LEU A 58 7.70 -6.12 -5.35
C LEU A 58 7.81 -7.41 -6.17
N GLU A 59 8.97 -8.06 -6.11
CA GLU A 59 9.11 -9.38 -6.71
C GLU A 59 8.10 -10.40 -6.12
N PRO A 60 7.57 -11.34 -6.93
CA PRO A 60 6.63 -12.37 -6.47
C PRO A 60 7.16 -13.21 -5.31
N LYS A 61 8.48 -13.41 -5.26
CA LYS A 61 9.17 -14.11 -4.18
C LYS A 61 9.10 -13.35 -2.86
N THR A 62 9.27 -12.04 -2.90
CA THR A 62 9.17 -11.14 -1.74
C THR A 62 7.72 -11.08 -1.25
N GLN A 63 6.75 -10.97 -2.17
CA GLN A 63 5.33 -11.04 -1.83
C GLN A 63 4.97 -12.37 -1.14
N ALA A 64 5.46 -13.50 -1.65
CA ALA A 64 5.22 -14.81 -1.05
C ALA A 64 5.86 -14.95 0.34
N GLN A 65 7.05 -14.39 0.55
CA GLN A 65 7.67 -14.35 1.89
C GLN A 65 6.88 -13.49 2.88
N LEU A 66 6.43 -12.32 2.43
CA LEU A 66 5.66 -11.39 3.24
C LEU A 66 4.28 -11.96 3.61
N SER A 67 3.63 -12.64 2.68
CA SER A 67 2.34 -13.30 2.90
C SER A 67 2.43 -14.48 3.88
N ASN A 68 3.56 -15.20 3.88
CA ASN A 68 3.82 -16.29 4.82
C ASN A 68 4.43 -15.83 6.15
N SER A 69 4.77 -14.55 6.29
CA SER A 69 5.34 -14.01 7.52
C SER A 69 4.23 -13.66 8.52
N VAL A 70 4.36 -14.17 9.74
CA VAL A 70 3.40 -13.90 10.82
C VAL A 70 3.72 -12.58 11.54
N HIS A 71 4.97 -12.10 11.44
CA HIS A 71 5.45 -10.87 12.08
C HIS A 71 6.47 -10.14 11.18
N PRO A 72 6.19 -8.89 10.74
CA PRO A 72 4.92 -8.16 10.86
C PRO A 72 3.80 -8.69 9.95
N THR A 73 2.54 -8.46 10.32
CA THR A 73 1.39 -8.71 9.43
C THR A 73 1.33 -7.65 8.35
N VAL A 74 1.41 -8.03 7.08
CA VAL A 74 1.37 -7.09 5.96
C VAL A 74 -0.06 -6.92 5.44
N ILE A 75 -0.49 -5.66 5.27
CA ILE A 75 -1.79 -5.29 4.71
C ILE A 75 -1.55 -4.42 3.48
N ALA A 76 -1.92 -4.92 2.30
CA ALA A 76 -1.94 -4.11 1.08
C ALA A 76 -3.26 -3.32 0.99
N ILE A 77 -3.18 -1.98 0.88
CA ILE A 77 -4.32 -1.07 0.76
C ILE A 77 -4.24 -0.32 -0.56
N GLY A 78 -5.35 -0.22 -1.28
CA GLY A 78 -5.39 0.52 -2.53
C GLY A 78 -5.71 -0.33 -3.75
N ALA A 79 -6.40 -1.46 -3.56
CA ALA A 79 -7.18 -2.05 -4.63
C ALA A 79 -8.01 -0.92 -5.26
N LYS A 80 -7.59 -0.52 -6.46
CA LYS A 80 -8.22 0.52 -7.26
C LYS A 80 -9.72 0.24 -7.19
N VAL A 81 -10.52 1.21 -6.76
CA VAL A 81 -11.95 1.16 -7.06
C VAL A 81 -12.00 1.27 -8.56
N ASP A 82 -12.04 0.10 -9.19
CA ASP A 82 -11.86 -0.06 -10.63
C ASP A 82 -12.84 0.86 -11.37
N ASP A 83 -12.33 1.49 -12.44
CA ASP A 83 -13.13 2.10 -13.52
C ASP A 83 -14.20 1.13 -14.06
N THR A 84 -14.13 -0.16 -13.73
CA THR A 84 -15.17 -1.16 -14.01
C THR A 84 -16.52 -0.80 -13.41
N LEU A 85 -16.60 -0.08 -12.28
CA LEU A 85 -17.89 0.37 -11.76
C LEU A 85 -18.49 1.47 -12.64
N ARG A 86 -17.66 2.39 -13.15
CA ARG A 86 -18.07 3.43 -14.11
C ARG A 86 -18.54 2.82 -15.42
N ASP A 87 -17.79 1.88 -15.98
CA ASP A 87 -18.15 1.20 -17.24
C ASP A 87 -19.40 0.31 -17.08
N ARG A 88 -19.62 -0.29 -15.91
CA ARG A 88 -20.86 -1.02 -15.61
C ARG A 88 -22.07 -0.09 -15.49
N ILE A 89 -21.93 1.09 -14.88
CA ILE A 89 -23.01 2.08 -14.82
C ILE A 89 -23.30 2.66 -16.22
N ARG A 90 -22.25 2.97 -17.00
CA ARG A 90 -22.39 3.46 -18.38
C ARG A 90 -23.06 2.43 -19.29
N THR A 91 -22.70 1.15 -19.19
CA THR A 91 -23.30 0.08 -20.00
C THR A 91 -24.74 -0.24 -19.57
N ALA A 92 -25.05 -0.16 -18.28
CA ALA A 92 -26.38 -0.47 -17.77
C ALA A 92 -27.42 0.67 -17.97
N VAL A 93 -26.98 1.93 -17.91
CA VAL A 93 -27.88 3.10 -17.98
C VAL A 93 -27.82 3.80 -19.34
N GLY A 94 -26.75 3.58 -20.12
CA GLY A 94 -26.63 4.10 -21.50
C GLY A 94 -26.38 5.60 -21.62
N VAL A 95 -26.20 6.32 -20.50
CA VAL A 95 -25.93 7.77 -20.48
C VAL A 95 -24.89 8.13 -19.40
N ASP A 96 -23.98 9.05 -19.73
CA ASP A 96 -22.99 9.61 -18.80
C ASP A 96 -23.63 10.81 -18.09
N LEU A 97 -23.84 10.71 -16.76
CA LEU A 97 -24.54 11.72 -15.96
C LEU A 97 -23.61 12.75 -15.32
N TRP A 98 -22.32 12.74 -15.65
CA TRP A 98 -21.38 13.77 -15.22
C TRP A 98 -21.03 14.70 -16.38
N LYS A 99 -21.24 15.99 -16.15
CA LYS A 99 -20.91 17.09 -17.07
C LYS A 99 -19.63 17.76 -16.62
#